data_AF-A0A8H9XZD3-F1
#
_entry.id   AF-A0A8H9XZD3-F1
#
_cell.length_a   1.000
_cell.length_b   1.000
_cell.length_c   1.000
_cell.angle_alpha   90.00
_cell.angle_beta   90.00
_cell.angle_gamma   90.00
#
_symmetry.space_group_name_H-M   'P 1'
#
loop_
_entity.id
_entity.type
_entity.pdbx_description
1 polymer ?
#
loop_
_entity_poly.entity_id
_entity_poly.type
_entity_poly.pdbx_seq_one_letter_code
_entity_poly.pdbx_strand_id
1 'polypeptide(L)'
;LLPALISGGLILGFRNVIGDLPMSNGQTLAQMYPSLQTIYDFLWLIGEAIFFYLPVGICWSAVKKMGGTPILGIVLGVTLVSPQLMNAYLLGQQLPEVWDFGMFSIAKVGYQAQVIPALLAGLALGVIETRLKRIV
;
A
#
# COMPACT_ATOMS: atom_id res chain seq x y z
N LEU A 1 1.60 7.91 10.47
CA LEU A 1 2.07 7.39 9.17
C LEU A 1 3.60 7.31 9.12
N LEU A 2 4.31 8.44 9.26
CA LEU A 2 5.77 8.51 9.23
C LEU A 2 6.50 7.44 10.07
N PRO A 3 6.17 7.21 11.35
CA PRO A 3 6.86 6.18 12.15
C PRO A 3 6.68 4.76 11.60
N ALA A 4 5.49 4.43 11.09
CA ALA A 4 5.22 3.12 10.50
C ALA A 4 6.01 2.92 9.20
N LEU A 5 6.12 3.96 8.35
CA LEU A 5 6.91 3.92 7.13
C LEU A 5 8.41 3.75 7.42
N ILE A 6 8.92 4.45 8.43
CA ILE A 6 10.32 4.31 8.87
C ILE A 6 10.57 2.88 9.36
N SER A 7 9.68 2.32 10.19
CA SER A 7 9.79 0.94 10.67
C SER A 7 9.74 -0.07 9.52
N GLY A 8 8.81 0.08 8.57
CA GLY A 8 8.71 -0.80 7.41
C GLY A 8 9.95 -0.74 6.51
N GLY A 9 10.47 0.48 6.27
CA GLY A 9 11.71 0.68 5.51
C GLY A 9 12.93 0.04 6.20
N LEU A 10 13.05 0.13 7.52
CA LEU A 10 14.11 -0.53 8.28
C LEU A 10 14.01 -2.05 8.22
N ILE A 11 12.80 -2.62 8.31
CA ILE A 11 12.56 -4.06 8.19
C ILE A 11 12.97 -4.58 6.82
N LEU A 12 12.55 -3.88 5.75
CA LEU A 12 12.98 -4.24 4.39
C LEU A 12 14.49 -4.06 4.19
N GLY A 13 15.09 -3.00 4.75
CA GLY A 13 16.53 -2.81 4.71
C GLY A 13 17.29 -3.95 5.38
N PHE A 14 16.85 -4.38 6.57
CA PHE A 14 17.43 -5.50 7.28
C PHE A 14 17.25 -6.83 6.53
N ARG A 15 16.08 -7.04 5.93
CA ARG A 15 15.81 -8.20 5.05
C ARG A 15 16.78 -8.24 3.87
N ASN A 16 16.99 -7.12 3.19
CA ASN A 16 17.89 -7.05 2.03
C ASN A 16 19.33 -7.39 2.42
N VAL A 17 19.79 -6.98 3.62
CA VAL A 17 21.12 -7.36 4.13
C VAL A 17 21.25 -8.88 4.31
N ILE A 18 20.17 -9.54 4.75
CA ILE A 18 20.17 -10.99 5.00
C ILE A 18 20.10 -11.80 3.70
N GLY A 19 19.20 -11.44 2.78
CA GLY A 19 18.86 -12.31 1.65
C GLY A 19 19.32 -11.85 0.28
N ASP A 20 19.64 -10.56 0.10
CA ASP A 20 19.88 -9.99 -1.23
C ASP A 20 21.31 -9.42 -1.41
N LEU A 21 22.04 -9.17 -0.31
CA LEU A 21 23.45 -8.77 -0.38
C LEU A 21 24.37 -10.00 -0.51
N PRO A 22 25.20 -10.09 -1.57
CA PRO A 22 26.20 -11.15 -1.68
C PRO A 22 27.32 -10.89 -0.66
N MET A 23 27.55 -11.85 0.23
CA MET A 23 28.51 -11.67 1.33
C MET A 23 29.88 -12.27 0.98
N SER A 24 30.07 -13.57 1.20
CA SER A 24 31.30 -14.29 0.90
C SER A 24 31.02 -15.37 -0.14
N ASN A 25 31.90 -15.50 -1.14
CA ASN A 25 31.78 -16.46 -2.25
C ASN A 25 30.49 -16.35 -3.10
N GLY A 26 29.84 -15.18 -3.12
CA GLY A 26 28.62 -14.94 -3.91
C GLY A 26 27.34 -15.56 -3.32
N GLN A 27 27.41 -16.16 -2.13
CA GLN A 27 26.24 -16.66 -1.40
C GLN A 27 25.70 -15.57 -0.44
N THR A 28 24.40 -15.55 -0.24
CA THR A 28 23.73 -14.62 0.68
C THR A 28 23.71 -15.20 2.10
N LEU A 29 23.56 -14.35 3.13
CA LEU A 29 23.52 -14.82 4.52
C LEU A 29 22.37 -15.81 4.76
N ALA A 30 21.25 -15.63 4.06
CA ALA A 30 20.11 -16.53 4.08
C ALA A 30 20.44 -17.92 3.50
N GLN A 31 21.26 -17.99 2.45
CA GLN A 31 21.71 -19.26 1.85
C GLN A 31 22.74 -20.00 2.71
N MET A 32 23.56 -19.25 3.46
CA MET A 32 24.58 -19.82 4.35
C MET A 32 23.99 -20.36 5.67
N TYR A 33 22.89 -19.77 6.16
CA TYR A 33 22.26 -20.14 7.43
C TYR A 33 20.75 -20.34 7.30
N PRO A 34 20.23 -21.58 7.45
CA PRO A 34 18.80 -21.87 7.33
C PRO A 34 17.90 -21.08 8.29
N SER A 35 18.41 -20.71 9.48
CA SER A 35 17.68 -19.86 10.43
C SER A 35 17.50 -18.42 9.94
N LEU A 36 18.45 -17.90 9.15
CA LEU A 36 18.36 -16.57 8.55
C LEU A 36 17.40 -16.54 7.36
N GLN A 37 17.25 -17.65 6.64
CA GLN A 37 16.22 -17.80 5.61
C GLN A 37 14.80 -17.66 6.21
N THR A 38 14.52 -18.34 7.32
CA THR A 38 13.22 -18.22 8.00
C THR A 38 12.96 -16.78 8.48
N ILE A 39 13.99 -16.09 8.96
CA ILE A 39 13.88 -14.67 9.35
C ILE A 39 13.62 -13.79 8.14
N TYR A 40 14.31 -14.04 7.01
CA TYR A 40 14.10 -13.31 5.76
C TYR A 40 12.64 -13.41 5.26
N ASP A 41 12.07 -14.62 5.29
CA ASP A 41 10.69 -14.86 4.86
C ASP A 41 9.69 -14.22 5.83
N PHE A 42 9.95 -14.27 7.14
CA PHE A 42 9.10 -13.63 8.15
C PHE A 42 9.10 -12.10 8.03
N LEU A 43 10.28 -11.48 7.83
CA LEU A 43 10.40 -10.02 7.68
C LEU A 43 9.70 -9.51 6.42
N TRP A 44 9.62 -10.32 5.38
CA TRP A 44 8.87 -9.98 4.16
C TRP A 44 7.41 -9.66 4.47
N LEU A 45 6.73 -10.51 5.24
CA LEU A 45 5.32 -10.33 5.57
C LEU A 45 5.03 -8.97 6.22
N ILE A 46 5.86 -8.57 7.19
CA ILE A 46 5.67 -7.31 7.93
C ILE A 46 6.05 -6.11 7.06
N GLY A 47 7.15 -6.21 6.31
CA GLY A 47 7.61 -5.17 5.40
C GLY A 47 6.59 -4.90 4.29
N GLU A 48 6.14 -5.95 3.60
CA GLU A 48 5.16 -5.87 2.52
C GLU A 48 3.85 -5.26 3.01
N ALA A 49 3.33 -5.68 4.17
CA ALA A 49 2.06 -5.17 4.69
C ALA A 49 2.04 -3.64 4.85
N ILE A 50 3.14 -3.04 5.33
CA ILE A 50 3.21 -1.59 5.56
C ILE A 50 3.12 -0.81 4.24
N PHE A 51 3.80 -1.28 3.19
CA PHE A 51 3.81 -0.61 1.88
C PHE A 51 2.57 -0.95 1.06
N PHE A 52 2.12 -2.21 1.09
CA PHE A 52 0.91 -2.64 0.39
C PHE A 52 -0.32 -1.85 0.87
N TYR A 53 -0.50 -1.72 2.20
CA TYR A 53 -1.62 -1.01 2.82
C TYR A 53 -1.34 0.48 3.09
N LEU A 54 -0.25 1.02 2.56
CA LEU A 54 0.11 2.43 2.67
C LEU A 54 -1.06 3.38 2.29
N PRO A 55 -1.84 3.12 1.20
CA PRO A 55 -3.01 3.93 0.87
C PRO A 55 -4.03 4.06 2.02
N VAL A 56 -4.22 3.01 2.83
CA VAL A 56 -5.16 3.00 3.96
C VAL A 56 -4.79 4.07 4.99
N GLY A 57 -3.52 4.07 5.39
CA GLY A 57 -3.04 5.05 6.36
C GLY A 57 -3.08 6.48 5.80
N ILE A 58 -2.83 6.67 4.51
CA ILE A 58 -2.92 7.98 3.86
C ILE A 58 -4.36 8.49 3.86
N CYS A 59 -5.32 7.69 3.39
CA CYS A 59 -6.72 8.11 3.32
C CYS A 59 -7.26 8.42 4.72
N TRP A 60 -6.94 7.59 5.73
CA TRP A 60 -7.25 7.88 7.13
C TRP A 60 -6.67 9.21 7.60
N SER A 61 -5.37 9.44 7.33
CA SER A 61 -4.69 10.67 7.76
C SER A 61 -5.23 11.91 7.06
N ALA A 62 -5.56 11.81 5.77
CA ALA A 62 -6.11 12.89 4.97
C ALA A 62 -7.51 13.27 5.48
N VAL A 63 -8.42 12.30 5.58
CA VAL A 63 -9.80 12.52 6.06
C VAL A 63 -9.81 13.08 7.48
N LYS A 64 -8.98 12.52 8.38
CA LYS A 64 -8.84 13.02 9.75
C LYS A 64 -8.35 14.48 9.79
N LYS A 65 -7.38 14.85 8.96
CA LYS A 65 -6.87 16.23 8.89
C LYS A 65 -7.92 17.22 8.38
N MET A 66 -8.85 16.76 7.55
CA MET A 66 -9.95 17.58 7.03
C MET A 66 -11.12 17.73 8.01
N GLY A 67 -11.12 17.01 9.15
CA GLY A 67 -12.24 16.99 10.09
C GLY A 67 -13.39 16.08 9.66
N GLY A 68 -13.17 15.17 8.70
CA GLY A 68 -14.09 14.11 8.33
C GLY A 68 -14.04 12.93 9.31
N THR A 69 -14.84 11.89 9.04
CA THR A 69 -14.93 10.69 9.87
C THR A 69 -13.78 9.74 9.51
N PRO A 70 -12.83 9.46 10.42
CA PRO A 70 -11.63 8.70 10.07
C PRO A 70 -11.91 7.27 9.56
N ILE A 71 -13.00 6.64 10.01
CA ILE A 71 -13.39 5.31 9.54
C ILE A 71 -13.70 5.28 8.04
N LEU A 72 -14.29 6.36 7.50
CA LEU A 72 -14.55 6.46 6.05
C LEU A 72 -13.25 6.53 5.26
N GLY A 73 -12.23 7.22 5.80
CA GLY A 73 -10.89 7.22 5.23
C GLY A 73 -10.26 5.82 5.20
N ILE A 74 -10.45 5.01 6.26
CA ILE A 74 -9.98 3.62 6.29
C ILE A 74 -10.70 2.78 5.24
N VAL A 75 -12.04 2.85 5.20
CA VAL A 75 -12.85 2.09 4.22
C VAL A 75 -12.44 2.44 2.79
N LEU A 76 -12.29 3.73 2.47
CA LEU A 76 -11.82 4.18 1.17
C LEU A 76 -10.45 3.58 0.84
N GLY A 77 -9.51 3.68 1.78
CA GLY A 77 -8.17 3.16 1.55
C GLY A 77 -8.12 1.65 1.36
N VAL A 78 -8.95 0.88 2.07
CA VAL A 78 -9.08 -0.58 1.88
C VAL A 78 -9.66 -0.87 0.50
N THR A 79 -10.64 -0.09 0.05
CA THR A 79 -11.20 -0.21 -1.32
C THR A 79 -10.13 -0.01 -2.39
N LEU A 80 -9.21 0.96 -2.21
CA LEU A 80 -8.12 1.21 -3.16
C LEU A 80 -7.12 0.05 -3.28
N VAL A 81 -7.03 -0.82 -2.28
CA VAL A 81 -6.12 -1.99 -2.27
C VAL A 81 -6.87 -3.31 -2.23
N SER A 82 -8.17 -3.29 -2.55
CA SER A 82 -9.04 -4.45 -2.51
C SER A 82 -8.50 -5.57 -3.40
N PRO A 83 -8.57 -6.84 -2.97
CA PRO A 83 -8.15 -7.98 -3.79
C PRO A 83 -9.03 -8.19 -5.02
N GLN A 84 -10.20 -7.53 -5.09
CA GLN A 84 -11.05 -7.51 -6.29
C GLN A 84 -10.45 -6.65 -7.42
N LEU A 85 -9.49 -5.77 -7.10
CA LEU A 85 -8.76 -4.99 -8.07
C LEU A 85 -7.47 -5.73 -8.44
N MET A 86 -7.09 -5.66 -9.71
CA MET A 86 -5.80 -6.16 -10.17
C MET A 86 -4.69 -5.47 -9.37
N ASN A 87 -3.75 -6.26 -8.88
CA ASN A 87 -2.60 -5.71 -8.16
C ASN A 87 -1.80 -4.79 -9.08
N ALA A 88 -1.48 -3.58 -8.61
CA ALA A 88 -0.67 -2.61 -9.34
C ALA A 88 0.70 -3.15 -9.77
N TYR A 89 1.26 -4.13 -9.07
CA TYR A 89 2.53 -4.77 -9.47
C TYR A 89 2.41 -5.62 -10.76
N LEU A 90 1.19 -6.00 -11.16
CA LEU A 90 0.93 -6.80 -12.37
C LEU A 90 0.68 -5.92 -13.61
N LEU A 91 0.60 -4.60 -13.45
CA LEU A 91 0.48 -3.66 -14.57
C LEU A 91 1.67 -3.84 -15.53
N GLY A 92 1.36 -4.05 -16.80
CA GLY A 92 2.36 -4.25 -17.87
C GLY A 92 2.73 -5.71 -18.13
N GLN A 93 2.36 -6.64 -17.22
CA GLN A 93 2.45 -8.08 -17.46
C GLN A 93 1.08 -8.68 -17.83
N GLN A 94 0.02 -8.14 -17.22
CA GLN A 94 -1.36 -8.54 -17.49
C GLN A 94 -2.18 -7.33 -17.90
N LEU A 95 -3.12 -7.55 -18.83
CA LEU A 95 -4.09 -6.54 -19.22
C LEU A 95 -5.16 -6.46 -18.12
N PRO A 96 -5.35 -5.30 -17.48
CA PRO A 96 -6.38 -5.16 -16.47
C PRO A 96 -7.76 -5.28 -17.11
N GLU A 97 -8.68 -5.96 -16.41
CA GLU A 97 -10.10 -5.85 -16.71
C GLU A 97 -10.56 -4.40 -16.53
N VAL A 98 -11.52 -3.98 -17.34
CA VAL A 98 -12.01 -2.61 -17.37
C VAL A 98 -13.50 -2.61 -17.10
N TRP A 99 -13.97 -1.71 -16.23
CA TRP A 99 -15.38 -1.37 -16.18
C TRP A 99 -15.70 -0.42 -17.33
N ASP A 100 -16.51 -0.89 -18.28
CA ASP A 100 -16.98 -0.07 -19.40
C ASP A 100 -18.34 0.55 -19.07
N PHE A 101 -18.40 1.88 -19.01
CA PHE A 101 -19.61 2.66 -18.79
C PHE A 101 -20.14 3.29 -20.10
N GLY A 102 -19.66 2.82 -21.26
CA GLY A 102 -20.00 3.30 -22.59
C GLY A 102 -19.29 4.61 -22.98
N MET A 103 -19.36 5.64 -22.13
CA MET A 103 -18.70 6.94 -22.39
C MET A 103 -17.28 7.04 -21.86
N PHE A 104 -16.95 6.22 -20.86
CA PHE A 104 -15.62 6.14 -20.26
C PHE A 104 -15.42 4.75 -19.70
N SER A 105 -14.15 4.40 -19.54
CA SER A 105 -13.76 3.07 -19.07
C SER A 105 -12.78 3.22 -17.91
N ILE A 106 -12.97 2.45 -16.82
CA ILE A 106 -12.10 2.51 -15.64
C ILE A 106 -11.40 1.16 -15.49
N ALA A 107 -10.07 1.17 -15.53
CA ALA A 107 -9.28 -0.03 -15.30
C ALA A 107 -9.42 -0.47 -13.83
N LYS A 108 -9.72 -1.76 -13.62
CA LYS A 108 -9.82 -2.37 -12.29
C LYS A 108 -8.44 -2.62 -11.71
N VAL A 109 -7.69 -1.55 -11.45
CA VAL A 109 -6.35 -1.62 -10.87
C VAL A 109 -6.40 -1.03 -9.47
N GLY A 110 -5.77 -1.73 -8.53
CA GLY A 110 -5.52 -1.22 -7.20
C GLY A 110 -4.42 -0.16 -7.20
N TYR A 111 -4.28 0.50 -6.07
CA TYR A 111 -3.28 1.55 -5.85
C TYR A 111 -2.29 1.14 -4.77
N GLN A 112 -1.94 -0.16 -4.71
CA GLN A 112 -1.00 -0.71 -3.75
C GLN A 112 0.31 0.08 -3.76
N ALA A 113 0.80 0.47 -2.57
CA ALA A 113 1.99 1.30 -2.38
C ALA A 113 1.97 2.70 -3.04
N GLN A 114 0.85 3.16 -3.62
CA GLN A 114 0.79 4.47 -4.27
C GLN A 114 0.31 5.58 -3.32
N VAL A 115 1.09 6.66 -3.25
CA VAL A 115 0.84 7.79 -2.34
C VAL A 115 -0.12 8.83 -2.94
N ILE A 116 0.15 9.26 -4.18
CA ILE A 116 -0.55 10.39 -4.81
C ILE A 116 -2.04 10.10 -5.00
N PRO A 117 -2.46 8.96 -5.59
CA PRO A 117 -3.87 8.66 -5.78
C PRO A 117 -4.63 8.50 -4.45
N ALA A 118 -4.01 7.87 -3.46
CA ALA A 118 -4.59 7.70 -2.13
C ALA A 118 -4.82 9.04 -1.42
N LEU A 119 -3.87 9.97 -1.56
CA LEU A 119 -3.98 11.32 -1.00
C LEU A 119 -5.13 12.08 -1.68
N LEU A 120 -5.19 12.07 -3.01
CA LEU A 120 -6.25 12.74 -3.77
C LEU A 120 -7.62 12.17 -3.43
N ALA A 121 -7.76 10.85 -3.36
CA ALA A 121 -9.00 10.19 -2.96
C ALA A 121 -9.41 10.54 -1.53
N GLY A 122 -8.47 10.52 -0.58
CA GLY A 122 -8.72 10.88 0.82
C GLY A 122 -9.12 12.36 0.98
N LEU A 123 -8.50 13.26 0.22
CA LEU A 123 -8.87 14.67 0.17
C LEU A 123 -10.26 14.87 -0.43
N ALA A 124 -10.57 14.22 -1.56
CA ALA A 124 -11.88 14.30 -2.20
C ALA A 124 -12.99 13.84 -1.23
N LEU A 125 -12.80 12.69 -0.58
CA LEU A 125 -13.74 12.18 0.42
C LEU A 125 -13.90 13.16 1.59
N GLY A 126 -12.79 13.68 2.13
CA GLY A 126 -12.82 14.66 3.22
C GLY A 126 -13.57 15.94 2.84
N VAL A 127 -13.38 16.45 1.62
CA VAL A 127 -14.14 17.61 1.12
C VAL A 127 -15.62 17.29 1.02
N ILE A 128 -15.97 16.18 0.36
CA ILE A 128 -17.37 15.78 0.12
C ILE A 128 -18.10 15.61 1.45
N GLU A 129 -17.52 14.86 2.38
CA GLU A 129 -18.13 14.56 3.67
C GLU A 129 -18.34 15.83 4.51
N THR A 130 -17.31 16.66 4.64
CA THR A 130 -17.39 17.88 5.49
C THR A 130 -18.33 18.93 4.91
N ARG A 131 -18.47 18.98 3.58
CA ARG A 131 -19.45 19.86 2.91
C ARG A 131 -20.87 19.34 3.09
N LEU A 132 -21.10 18.04 2.94
CA LEU A 132 -22.41 17.42 3.17
C LEU A 132 -22.88 17.62 4.61
N LYS A 133 -22.00 17.41 5.61
CA LYS A 133 -22.30 17.65 7.04
C LYS A 133 -22.61 19.10 7.41
N ARG A 134 -22.37 20.07 6.52
CA ARG A 134 -22.79 21.47 6.74
C ARG A 134 -24.17 21.78 6.18
N ILE A 135 -24.64 20.96 5.23
CA ILE A 135 -25.91 21.17 4.54
C ILE A 135 -27.04 20.44 5.28
N VAL A 136 -26.74 19.23 5.77
CA VAL A 136 -27.62 18.40 6.61
C VAL A 136 -27.30 18.64 8.07
#